data_AF-A0A7C5WEY4-F1
#
_entry.id   AF-A0A7C5WEY4-F1
#
_cell.length_a   1.000
_cell.length_b   1.000
_cell.length_c   1.000
_cell.angle_alpha   90.00
_cell.angle_beta   90.00
_cell.angle_gamma   90.00
#
_symmetry.space_group_name_H-M   'P 1'
#
loop_
_entity.id
_entity.type
_entity.pdbx_description
1 polymer ?
#
loop_
_entity_poly.entity_id
_entity_poly.type
_entity_poly.pdbx_seq_one_letter_code
_entity_poly.pdbx_strand_id
1 'polypeptide(L)' 'SLGNLAPLIYKKDLGDLGIFYRLAVGTLASRNAARQLCTRLIARGVRDCLVRTR' A
#
# COMPACT_ATOMS: atom_id res chain seq x y z
N SER A 1 8.83 -9.60 -0.77
CA SER A 1 8.15 -9.95 -2.03
C SER A 1 6.65 -9.70 -1.91
N LEU A 2 6.06 -9.01 -2.89
CA LEU A 2 4.63 -8.74 -3.04
C LEU A 2 3.89 -9.88 -3.79
N GLY A 3 4.57 -10.98 -4.11
CA GLY A 3 4.04 -12.04 -4.95
C GLY A 3 3.69 -11.52 -6.34
N ASN A 4 2.53 -11.90 -6.86
CA ASN A 4 2.02 -11.49 -8.17
C ASN A 4 1.24 -10.17 -8.15
N LEU A 5 1.26 -9.43 -7.03
CA LEU A 5 0.59 -8.13 -6.95
C LEU A 5 1.42 -7.07 -7.65
N ALA A 6 0.89 -6.53 -8.75
CA ALA A 6 1.48 -5.37 -9.42
C ALA A 6 1.25 -4.10 -8.57
N PRO A 7 2.31 -3.41 -8.15
CA PRO A 7 2.16 -2.15 -7.42
C PRO A 7 1.66 -1.03 -8.35
N LEU A 8 0.78 -0.20 -7.82
CA LEU A 8 0.35 1.07 -8.41
C LEU A 8 1.03 2.21 -7.67
N ILE A 9 1.61 3.15 -8.42
CA ILE A 9 2.25 4.33 -7.87
C ILE A 9 1.34 5.54 -8.11
N TYR A 10 0.94 6.19 -7.02
CA TYR A 10 0.18 7.44 -7.06
C TYR A 10 1.12 8.59 -6.72
N LYS A 11 1.35 9.48 -7.69
CA LYS A 11 2.03 10.76 -7.49
C LYS A 11 1.01 11.79 -7.03
N LYS A 12 1.32 12.55 -5.99
CA LYS A 12 0.53 13.70 -5.55
C LYS A 12 1.45 14.88 -5.26
N ASP A 13 1.22 15.98 -5.96
CA ASP A 13 1.85 17.26 -5.66
C ASP A 13 1.06 17.94 -4.52
N LEU A 14 1.75 18.35 -3.45
CA LEU A 14 1.19 19.05 -2.30
C LEU A 14 1.68 20.50 -2.19
N GLY A 15 2.14 21.11 -3.30
CA GLY A 15 2.62 22.49 -3.33
C GLY A 15 3.93 22.64 -2.56
N ASP A 16 3.98 23.58 -1.62
CA ASP A 16 5.19 23.87 -0.81
C ASP A 16 5.65 22.67 0.03
N LEU A 17 4.76 21.71 0.30
CA LEU A 17 5.09 20.47 0.99
C LEU A 17 5.84 19.47 0.10
N GLY A 18 5.84 19.69 -1.22
CA GLY A 18 6.52 18.90 -2.22
C GLY A 18 5.68 17.78 -2.84
N ILE A 19 6.36 16.90 -3.57
CA ILE A 19 5.75 15.79 -4.31
C ILE A 19 5.85 14.51 -3.48
N PHE A 20 4.71 13.88 -3.25
CA PHE A 20 4.57 12.63 -2.52
C PHE A 20 4.21 11.48 -3.45
N TYR A 21 4.75 10.31 -3.15
CA TYR A 21 4.45 9.08 -3.86
C TYR A 21 3.84 8.08 -2.89
N ARG A 22 2.71 7.47 -3.26
CA ARG A 22 2.09 6.38 -2.53
C ARG A 22 2.13 5.11 -3.37
N LEU A 23 2.67 4.05 -2.80
CA LEU A 23 2.55 2.69 -3.32
C LEU A 23 1.21 2.11 -2.86
N ALA A 24 0.44 1.54 -3.78
CA ALA A 24 -0.72 0.72 -3.47
C ALA A 24 -0.57 -0.66 -4.11
N VAL A 25 -1.11 -1.68 -3.46
CA VAL A 25 -1.12 -3.06 -3.94
C VAL A 25 -2.50 -3.66 -3.81
N GLY A 26 -2.97 -4.32 -4.86
CA GLY A 26 -4.31 -4.89 -4.94
C GLY A 26 -4.75 -5.10 -6.40
N THR A 27 -6.02 -5.36 -6.68
CA THR A 27 -7.15 -5.52 -5.75
C THR A 27 -7.05 -6.78 -4.91
N LEU A 28 -7.59 -6.75 -3.69
CA LEU A 28 -7.65 -7.90 -2.80
C LEU A 28 -9.11 -8.30 -2.58
N ALA A 29 -9.36 -9.60 -2.43
CA ALA A 29 -10.72 -10.16 -2.38
C ALA A 29 -11.59 -9.64 -1.22
N SER A 30 -10.97 -9.17 -0.13
CA SER A 30 -11.68 -8.63 1.02
C SER A 30 -10.81 -7.68 1.83
N ARG A 31 -11.45 -6.89 2.71
CA ARG A 31 -10.74 -6.06 3.70
C ARG A 31 -9.86 -6.90 4.63
N ASN A 32 -10.27 -8.13 4.96
CA ASN A 32 -9.47 -9.03 5.79
C ASN A 32 -8.22 -9.54 5.04
N ALA A 33 -8.33 -9.84 3.74
CA ALA A 33 -7.17 -10.19 2.92
C ALA A 33 -6.14 -9.03 2.87
N ALA A 34 -6.62 -7.78 2.80
CA ALA A 34 -5.76 -6.59 2.88
C ALA A 34 -5.05 -6.45 4.23
N ARG A 35 -5.76 -6.66 5.33
CA ARG A 35 -5.16 -6.66 6.68
C ARG A 35 -4.08 -7.71 6.84
N GLN A 36 -4.36 -8.94 6.41
CA GLN A 36 -3.39 -10.04 6.49
C GLN A 36 -2.13 -9.74 5.65
N LEU A 37 -2.28 -9.14 4.47
CA LEU A 37 -1.14 -8.69 3.68
C LEU A 37 -0.34 -7.63 4.43
N CYS A 38 -1.00 -6.62 5.00
CA CYS A 38 -0.33 -5.59 5.79
C CYS A 38 0.45 -6.18 6.97
N THR A 39 -0.14 -7.09 7.75
CA THR A 39 0.55 -7.78 8.86
C THR A 39 1.83 -8.48 8.38
N ARG A 40 1.76 -9.19 7.24
CA ARG A 40 2.95 -9.86 6.66
C ARG A 40 4.02 -8.87 6.19
N LEU A 41 3.63 -7.71 5.67
CA LEU A 41 4.56 -6.68 5.20
C LEU A 41 5.24 -5.98 6.38
N ILE A 42 4.49 -5.67 7.43
CA ILE A 42 5.03 -5.05 8.65
C ILE A 42 6.00 -6.00 9.35
N ALA A 43 5.65 -7.28 9.48
CA ALA A 43 6.55 -8.31 10.00
C ALA A 43 7.84 -8.47 9.18
N ARG A 44 7.87 -7.98 7.94
CA ARG A 44 9.03 -7.97 7.04
C ARG A 44 9.77 -6.62 7.00
N GLY A 45 9.43 -5.68 7.89
CA GLY A 45 10.13 -4.41 8.05
C GLY A 45 9.48 -3.21 7.37
N VAL A 46 8.29 -3.36 6.76
CA VAL A 46 7.52 -2.19 6.31
C VAL A 46 7.02 -1.43 7.54
N ARG A 47 7.35 -0.13 7.63
CA ARG A 47 7.04 0.68 8.82
C ARG A 47 5.54 0.83 9.10
N ASP A 48 4.74 1.01 8.05
CA ASP A 48 3.30 1.20 8.16
C ASP A 48 2.58 0.70 6.89
N CYS A 49 1.30 0.33 7.03
CA CYS A 49 0.47 -0.17 5.96
C CYS A 49 -0.99 0.28 6.12
N LEU A 50 -1.49 1.06 5.15
CA LEU A 50 -2.84 1.59 5.15
C LEU A 50 -3.79 0.70 4.34
N VAL A 51 -4.84 0.17 4.98
CA VAL A 51 -5.93 -0.55 4.31
C VAL A 51 -7.06 0.42 3.95
N ARG A 52 -7.40 0.50 2.67
CA ARG A 52 -8.46 1.38 2.14
C ARG A 52 -9.45 0.58 1.28
N THR A 53 -10.75 0.91 1.39
CA THR A 53 -11.77 0.52 0.41
C THR A 53 -11.70 1.47 -0.78
N ARG A 54 -11.89 0.96 -2.01
CA ARG A 54 -11.90 1.84 -3.19
C ARG A 54 -12.97 2.90 -3.07
#